data_AF-Q8KSI9-F1
#
_entry.id   AF-Q8KSI9-F1
#
_cell.length_a   1.000
_cell.length_b   1.000
_cell.length_c   1.000
_cell.angle_alpha   90.00
_cell.angle_beta   90.00
_cell.angle_gamma   90.00
#
_symmetry.space_group_name_H-M   'P 1'
#
loop_
_entity.id
_entity.type
_entity.pdbx_description
1 polymer ?
#
loop_
_entity_poly.entity_id
_entity_poly.type
_entity_poly.pdbx_seq_one_letter_code
_entity_poly.pdbx_strand_id
1 'polypeptide(L)'
;VQYAVHTDSLNEGGFVENTLNAFAGRTVHTFHTEGAGGGHAPDIMIVAGQDNILPSSTNPTNPYTQNVIDELFDMTMVCHNLDPKVPEDVAFAESRVRKQTVAAEDVLHDMGALSVMTSDAMAMGRVGEV
;
A
#
# COMPACT_ATOMS: atom_id res chain seq x y z
N VAL A 1 16.57 16.76 3.22
CA VAL A 1 16.06 15.84 2.17
C VAL A 1 14.91 15.06 2.78
N GLN A 2 13.89 14.69 1.99
CA GLN A 2 12.78 13.86 2.49
C GLN A 2 13.14 12.37 2.40
N TYR A 3 12.58 11.55 3.27
CA TYR A 3 12.66 10.09 3.24
C TYR A 3 11.29 9.51 2.86
N ALA A 4 11.23 8.86 1.68
CA ALA A 4 10.07 8.11 1.24
C ALA A 4 10.31 6.61 1.46
N VAL A 5 9.28 5.87 1.89
CA VAL A 5 9.41 4.45 2.25
C VAL A 5 8.29 3.59 1.69
N HIS A 6 8.69 2.41 1.20
CA HIS A 6 7.88 1.22 1.01
C HIS A 6 8.30 0.24 2.11
N THR A 7 7.38 -0.15 2.99
CA THR A 7 7.73 -0.93 4.20
C THR A 7 7.72 -2.43 3.94
N ASP A 8 8.07 -3.21 4.96
CA ASP A 8 8.26 -4.66 4.86
C ASP A 8 6.94 -5.42 4.79
N SER A 9 6.48 -5.73 3.57
CA SER A 9 5.25 -6.49 3.36
C SER A 9 5.25 -7.89 3.98
N LEU A 10 6.43 -8.49 4.14
CA LEU A 10 6.59 -9.84 4.68
C LEU A 10 6.58 -9.87 6.21
N ASN A 11 6.69 -8.70 6.84
CA ASN A 11 6.92 -8.59 8.28
C ASN A 11 8.16 -9.39 8.75
N GLU A 12 9.18 -9.51 7.89
CA GLU A 12 10.41 -10.26 8.17
C GLU A 12 11.25 -9.58 9.26
N GLY A 13 11.39 -8.26 9.19
CA GLY A 13 12.07 -7.43 10.18
C GLY A 13 11.22 -7.08 11.42
N GLY A 14 9.95 -7.50 11.44
CA GLY A 14 8.94 -7.16 12.44
C GLY A 14 7.66 -6.63 11.82
N PHE A 15 6.65 -6.39 12.66
CA PHE A 15 5.36 -5.83 12.23
C PHE A 15 5.41 -4.31 12.11
N VAL A 16 4.31 -3.69 11.68
CA VAL A 16 4.23 -2.24 11.43
C VAL A 16 4.65 -1.40 12.64
N GLU A 17 4.40 -1.85 13.86
CA GLU A 17 4.81 -1.17 15.09
C GLU A 17 6.33 -1.14 15.25
N ASN A 18 7.03 -2.20 14.82
CA ASN A 18 8.49 -2.23 14.83
C ASN A 18 9.05 -1.16 13.88
N THR A 19 8.46 -1.02 12.69
CA THR A 19 8.82 0.01 11.72
C THR A 19 8.51 1.42 12.23
N LEU A 20 7.33 1.64 12.83
CA LEU A 20 6.99 2.92 13.46
C LEU A 20 7.95 3.29 14.59
N ASN A 21 8.32 2.33 15.43
CA ASN A 21 9.33 2.52 16.47
C ASN A 21 10.70 2.88 15.85
N ALA A 22 11.08 2.24 14.74
CA ALA A 22 12.33 2.52 14.04
C ALA A 22 12.35 3.93 13.40
N PHE A 23 11.20 4.49 13.00
CA PHE A 23 11.12 5.88 12.57
C PHE A 23 11.48 6.85 13.70
N ALA A 24 11.27 6.48 14.97
CA ALA A 24 11.63 7.28 16.14
C ALA A 24 11.06 8.71 16.08
N GLY A 25 9.80 8.84 15.63
CA GLY A 25 9.08 10.12 15.52
C GLY A 25 9.62 11.08 14.46
N ARG A 26 10.57 10.66 13.61
CA ARG A 26 11.09 11.49 12.51
C ARG A 26 10.06 11.59 11.40
N THR A 27 10.10 12.69 10.65
CA THR A 27 9.24 12.89 9.48
C THR A 27 9.52 11.83 8.42
N VAL A 28 8.49 11.11 7.98
CA VAL A 28 8.58 10.08 6.93
C VAL A 28 7.42 10.23 5.96
N HIS A 29 7.69 10.08 4.67
CA HIS A 29 6.66 9.96 3.64
C HIS A 29 6.42 8.47 3.35
N THR A 30 5.22 7.97 3.64
CA THR A 30 4.83 6.59 3.30
C THR A 30 4.22 6.55 1.90
N PHE A 31 4.87 5.82 1.00
CA PHE A 31 4.29 5.55 -0.32
C PHE A 31 3.13 4.54 -0.22
N HIS A 32 2.17 4.64 -1.14
CA HIS A 32 1.02 3.73 -1.31
C HIS A 32 0.50 3.18 0.02
N THR A 33 0.10 4.10 0.91
CA THR A 33 -0.16 3.87 2.35
C THR A 33 -1.32 2.90 2.58
N GLU A 34 -2.20 2.71 1.60
CA GLU A 34 -3.23 1.67 1.63
C GLU A 34 -2.65 0.24 1.64
N GLY A 35 -1.52 0.04 0.96
CA GLY A 35 -0.71 -1.17 1.03
C GLY A 35 -0.76 -2.12 -0.17
N ALA A 36 -1.65 -1.94 -1.16
CA ALA A 36 -1.64 -2.77 -2.38
C ALA A 36 -0.36 -2.54 -3.21
N GLY A 37 0.10 -1.29 -3.30
CA GLY A 37 1.42 -0.93 -3.86
C GLY A 37 2.58 -1.47 -3.01
N GLY A 38 2.31 -1.87 -1.76
CA GLY A 38 3.16 -2.63 -0.85
C GLY A 38 3.35 -1.98 0.51
N GLY A 39 3.82 -2.77 1.48
CA GLY A 39 3.91 -2.38 2.88
C GLY A 39 3.35 -3.48 3.79
N HIS A 40 3.56 -3.31 5.11
CA HIS A 40 3.19 -4.30 6.13
C HIS A 40 1.78 -4.85 5.91
N ALA A 41 1.68 -6.16 5.67
CA ALA A 41 0.40 -6.81 5.48
C ALA A 41 -0.17 -7.27 6.84
N PRO A 42 -1.44 -6.98 7.17
CA PRO A 42 -2.44 -6.25 6.37
C PRO A 42 -2.60 -4.77 6.74
N ASP A 43 -1.78 -4.22 7.64
CA ASP A 43 -2.13 -3.08 8.50
C ASP A 43 -1.25 -1.84 8.30
N ILE A 44 -0.44 -1.75 7.24
CA ILE A 44 0.35 -0.54 6.94
C ILE A 44 -0.47 0.76 6.96
N MET A 45 -1.76 0.72 6.62
CA MET A 45 -2.65 1.88 6.62
C MET A 45 -2.72 2.62 7.98
N ILE A 46 -2.42 1.96 9.11
CA ILE A 46 -2.45 2.61 10.44
C ILE A 46 -1.47 3.79 10.55
N VAL A 47 -0.44 3.83 9.69
CA VAL A 47 0.57 4.90 9.71
C VAL A 47 -0.01 6.25 9.34
N ALA A 48 -1.15 6.30 8.65
CA ALA A 48 -1.87 7.55 8.35
C ALA A 48 -2.38 8.26 9.60
N GLY A 49 -2.49 7.55 10.74
CA GLY A 49 -2.87 8.13 12.03
C GLY A 49 -1.72 8.72 12.84
N GLN A 50 -0.50 8.79 12.30
CA GLN A 50 0.69 9.23 13.02
C GLN A 50 1.09 10.67 12.62
N ASP A 51 1.33 11.52 13.61
CA ASP A 51 1.62 12.96 13.41
C ASP A 51 2.88 13.23 12.58
N ASN A 52 3.84 12.31 12.59
CA ASN A 52 5.12 12.44 11.88
C ASN A 52 5.11 11.83 10.46
N ILE A 53 3.96 11.34 9.99
CA ILE A 53 3.84 10.67 8.69
C ILE A 53 3.17 11.61 7.68
N LEU A 54 3.71 11.64 6.47
CA LEU A 54 3.08 12.25 5.29
C LEU A 54 2.56 11.11 4.40
N PRO A 55 1.30 10.68 4.56
CA PRO A 55 0.80 9.50 3.86
C PRO A 55 0.36 9.84 2.45
N SER A 56 0.72 8.98 1.50
CA SER A 56 0.33 9.11 0.09
C SER A 56 -0.27 7.83 -0.46
N SER A 57 -1.13 7.99 -1.46
CA SER A 57 -1.66 6.90 -2.28
C SER A 57 -1.01 6.87 -3.65
N THR A 58 -1.13 5.73 -4.30
CA THR A 58 -0.79 5.51 -5.71
C THR A 58 -2.06 5.21 -6.48
N ASN A 59 -2.13 5.58 -7.75
CA ASN A 59 -3.43 5.73 -8.41
C ASN A 59 -4.20 4.47 -8.83
N PRO A 60 -3.66 3.22 -8.90
CA PRO A 60 -4.51 2.12 -9.40
C PRO A 60 -5.62 1.68 -8.45
N THR A 61 -5.50 2.00 -7.16
CA THR A 61 -6.49 1.67 -6.13
C THR A 61 -7.61 2.69 -6.03
N ASN A 62 -7.45 3.88 -6.63
CA ASN A 62 -8.33 5.02 -6.42
C ASN A 62 -9.05 5.47 -7.72
N PRO A 63 -10.40 5.49 -7.75
CA PRO A 63 -11.30 5.06 -6.68
C PRO A 63 -11.49 3.53 -6.66
N TYR A 64 -12.12 3.03 -5.59
CA TYR A 64 -12.57 1.65 -5.52
C TYR A 64 -13.65 1.37 -6.59
N THR A 65 -13.40 0.42 -7.50
CA THR A 65 -14.33 0.05 -8.58
C THR A 65 -14.63 -1.45 -8.63
N GLN A 66 -15.50 -1.88 -9.56
CA GLN A 66 -15.88 -3.29 -9.72
C GLN A 66 -14.68 -4.20 -10.07
N ASN A 67 -13.74 -3.72 -10.88
CA ASN A 67 -12.64 -4.53 -11.41
C ASN A 67 -11.35 -4.42 -10.59
N VAL A 68 -11.29 -3.51 -9.61
CA VAL A 68 -10.03 -3.12 -8.96
C VAL A 68 -9.33 -4.28 -8.27
N ILE A 69 -10.09 -5.18 -7.61
CA ILE A 69 -9.51 -6.29 -6.86
C ILE A 69 -8.96 -7.37 -7.80
N ASP A 70 -9.71 -7.72 -8.84
CA ASP A 70 -9.27 -8.72 -9.83
C ASP A 70 -8.04 -8.22 -10.60
N GLU A 71 -8.02 -6.94 -10.99
CA GLU A 71 -6.86 -6.32 -11.64
C GLU A 71 -5.63 -6.31 -10.72
N LEU A 72 -5.77 -5.84 -9.48
CA LEU A 72 -4.64 -5.75 -8.55
C LEU A 72 -4.10 -7.12 -8.15
N PHE A 73 -4.97 -8.13 -8.00
CA PHE A 73 -4.56 -9.49 -7.70
C PHE A 73 -3.71 -10.07 -8.83
N ASP A 74 -4.21 -10.04 -10.07
CA ASP A 74 -3.47 -10.57 -11.22
C ASP A 74 -2.19 -9.78 -11.49
N MET A 75 -2.24 -8.44 -11.36
CA MET A 75 -1.06 -7.58 -11.45
C MET A 75 0.01 -7.97 -10.41
N THR A 76 -0.39 -8.20 -9.15
CA THR A 76 0.55 -8.61 -8.08
C THR A 76 1.18 -9.97 -8.40
N MET A 77 0.36 -10.93 -8.86
CA MET A 77 0.83 -12.26 -9.27
C MET A 77 1.86 -12.16 -10.38
N VAL A 78 1.60 -11.38 -11.43
CA VAL A 78 2.53 -11.19 -12.55
C VAL A 78 3.80 -10.47 -12.13
N CYS A 79 3.69 -9.35 -11.41
CA CYS A 79 4.84 -8.53 -11.00
C CYS A 79 5.84 -9.26 -10.10
N HIS A 80 5.36 -10.23 -9.32
CA HIS A 80 6.20 -11.02 -8.41
C HIS A 80 6.47 -12.44 -8.92
N ASN A 81 6.11 -12.74 -10.17
CA ASN A 81 6.29 -14.05 -10.80
C ASN A 81 5.71 -15.22 -9.97
N LEU A 82 4.54 -14.99 -9.36
CA LEU A 82 3.84 -15.94 -8.51
C LEU A 82 3.06 -16.97 -9.33
N ASP A 83 2.91 -18.18 -8.81
CA ASP A 83 2.14 -19.26 -9.45
C ASP A 83 0.78 -19.45 -8.74
N PRO A 84 -0.37 -19.30 -9.43
CA PRO A 84 -1.69 -19.54 -8.84
C PRO A 84 -1.93 -20.99 -8.38
N LYS A 85 -1.02 -21.92 -8.72
CA LYS A 85 -1.04 -23.32 -8.24
C LYS A 85 -0.29 -23.51 -6.93
N VAL A 86 0.47 -22.52 -6.48
CA VAL A 86 1.21 -22.54 -5.21
C VAL A 86 0.36 -21.80 -4.15
N PRO A 87 -0.17 -22.49 -3.13
CA PRO A 87 -1.05 -21.86 -2.14
C PRO A 87 -0.40 -20.69 -1.38
N GLU A 88 0.90 -20.77 -1.11
CA GLU A 88 1.67 -19.73 -0.42
C GLU A 88 1.79 -18.44 -1.25
N ASP A 89 1.93 -18.58 -2.57
CA ASP A 89 1.98 -17.47 -3.52
C ASP A 89 0.63 -16.75 -3.58
N VAL A 90 -0.46 -17.52 -3.64
CA VAL A 90 -1.83 -16.98 -3.58
C VAL A 90 -2.07 -16.29 -2.24
N ALA A 91 -1.67 -16.91 -1.13
CA ALA A 91 -1.81 -16.33 0.21
C ALA A 91 -1.03 -15.01 0.34
N PHE A 92 0.17 -14.91 -0.24
CA PHE A 92 0.92 -13.65 -0.30
C PHE A 92 0.15 -12.58 -1.08
N ALA A 93 -0.36 -12.90 -2.28
CA ALA A 93 -1.10 -11.95 -3.10
C ALA A 93 -2.40 -11.48 -2.41
N GLU A 94 -3.16 -12.40 -1.81
CA GLU A 94 -4.37 -12.08 -1.02
C GLU A 94 -4.05 -11.27 0.25
N SER A 95 -2.90 -11.50 0.88
CA SER A 95 -2.48 -10.70 2.03
C SER A 95 -2.23 -9.24 1.68
N ARG A 96 -1.83 -8.95 0.43
CA ARG A 96 -1.48 -7.62 -0.08
C ARG A 96 -2.66 -6.90 -0.73
N VAL A 97 -3.46 -7.61 -1.52
CA VAL A 97 -4.61 -7.06 -2.26
C VAL A 97 -5.89 -7.29 -1.46
N ARG A 98 -6.31 -6.27 -0.72
CA ARG A 98 -7.42 -6.39 0.24
C ARG A 98 -8.54 -5.40 -0.10
N LYS A 99 -9.72 -5.92 -0.42
CA LYS A 99 -10.92 -5.11 -0.69
C LYS A 99 -11.22 -4.06 0.39
N GLN A 100 -10.97 -4.43 1.65
CA GLN A 100 -11.28 -3.63 2.83
C GLN A 100 -10.42 -2.37 2.89
N THR A 101 -9.10 -2.49 2.68
CA THR A 101 -8.20 -1.33 2.73
C THR A 101 -8.32 -0.48 1.47
N VAL A 102 -8.47 -1.08 0.27
CA VAL A 102 -8.73 -0.31 -0.97
C VAL A 102 -10.01 0.52 -0.86
N ALA A 103 -11.08 -0.04 -0.29
CA ALA A 103 -12.32 0.72 -0.07
C ALA A 103 -12.20 1.78 1.05
N ALA A 104 -11.39 1.52 2.08
CA ALA A 104 -11.17 2.48 3.16
C ALA A 104 -10.32 3.67 2.70
N GLU A 105 -9.40 3.47 1.76
CA GLU A 105 -8.55 4.51 1.18
C GLU A 105 -9.38 5.67 0.62
N ASP A 106 -10.45 5.40 -0.13
CA ASP A 106 -11.35 6.42 -0.66
C ASP A 106 -11.93 7.32 0.45
N VAL A 107 -12.39 6.70 1.56
CA VAL A 107 -12.94 7.43 2.71
C VAL A 107 -11.85 8.23 3.43
N LEU A 108 -10.64 7.67 3.55
CA LEU A 108 -9.54 8.36 4.22
C LEU A 108 -9.01 9.56 3.41
N HIS A 109 -9.07 9.52 2.08
CA HIS A 109 -8.85 10.70 1.25
C HIS A 109 -9.93 11.76 1.48
N ASP A 110 -11.21 11.37 1.49
CA ASP A 110 -12.32 12.31 1.73
C ASP A 110 -12.25 12.97 3.11
N MET A 111 -11.77 12.23 4.12
CA MET A 111 -11.52 12.74 5.47
C MET A 111 -10.25 13.59 5.59
N GLY A 112 -9.39 13.60 4.57
CA GLY A 112 -8.07 14.27 4.60
C GLY A 112 -7.00 13.56 5.42
N ALA A 113 -7.22 12.29 5.80
CA ALA A 113 -6.24 11.46 6.51
C ALA A 113 -5.13 10.95 5.58
N LEU A 114 -5.41 10.80 4.29
CA LEU A 114 -4.40 10.62 3.24
C LEU A 114 -4.19 11.97 2.53
N SER A 115 -2.95 12.42 2.44
CA SER A 115 -2.66 13.84 2.14
C SER A 115 -2.09 14.07 0.75
N VAL A 116 -1.73 13.01 0.02
CA VAL A 116 -1.06 13.10 -1.28
C VAL A 116 -1.54 11.98 -2.20
N MET A 117 -1.73 12.30 -3.48
CA MET A 117 -1.90 11.32 -4.56
C MET A 117 -0.69 11.33 -5.47
N THR A 118 -0.21 10.14 -5.85
CA THR A 118 0.95 9.95 -6.73
C THR A 118 0.67 8.86 -7.75
N SER A 119 1.52 8.69 -8.76
CA SER A 119 1.29 7.70 -9.82
C SER A 119 1.79 6.31 -9.47
N ASP A 120 3.04 6.17 -9.03
CA ASP A 120 3.85 4.92 -9.10
C ASP A 120 4.13 4.47 -10.55
N ALA A 121 4.52 5.42 -11.38
CA ALA A 121 4.63 5.27 -12.83
C ALA A 121 5.32 3.98 -13.29
N MET A 122 4.53 3.10 -13.94
CA MET A 122 4.97 1.81 -14.50
C MET A 122 5.48 0.80 -13.46
N ALA A 123 5.18 0.99 -12.18
CA ALA A 123 5.62 0.12 -11.07
C ALA A 123 4.46 -0.15 -10.11
N MET A 124 3.31 -0.59 -10.65
CA MET A 124 1.98 -0.60 -9.98
C MET A 124 1.31 0.79 -9.98
N GLY A 125 1.39 1.49 -11.11
CA GLY A 125 0.88 2.85 -11.23
C GLY A 125 0.89 3.44 -12.63
N ARG A 126 0.03 4.43 -12.87
CA ARG A 126 -0.24 4.99 -14.21
C ARG A 126 0.15 6.47 -14.26
N VAL A 127 1.21 6.82 -14.99
CA VAL A 127 1.81 8.17 -14.95
C VAL A 127 0.85 9.31 -15.37
N GLY A 128 -0.10 9.04 -16.26
CA GLY A 128 -1.02 10.03 -16.82
C GLY A 128 -2.38 10.14 -16.12
N GLU A 129 -2.54 9.49 -14.97
CA GLU A 129 -3.83 9.32 -14.28
C GLU A 129 -3.75 9.74 -12.79
N VAL A 130 -2.95 10.77 -12.47
CA VAL A 130 -2.93 11.40 -11.14
C VAL A 130 -3.88 12.59 -11.12
#